data_AF-A0A940DVZ6-F1
#
_entry.id   AF-A0A940DVZ6-F1
#
_cell.length_a   1.000
_cell.length_b   1.000
_cell.length_c   1.000
_cell.angle_alpha   90.00
_cell.angle_beta   90.00
_cell.angle_gamma   90.00
#
_symmetry.space_group_name_H-M   'P 1'
#
loop_
_entity.id
_entity.type
_entity.pdbx_description
1 polymer ?
#
loop_
_entity_poly.entity_id
_entity_poly.type
_entity_poly.pdbx_seq_one_letter_code
_entity_poly.pdbx_strand_id
1 'polypeptide(L)'
;MRRENTRQVGYSILLICEGTRTEPNFFYELTHDGDKCSLPVGSVRIMPKPVIESADEQTQSDRGNNCRQRRKLGSTSDLNDDLKGSNPFPGPQPLNWVRAGQENLDTFDEVWCIFDKDGHPRQKEAFELADKIKAEGKNLNIALSSRCIEYYFLLHFEYIFKAFEKSECNEKRSGKSVSFRCMTDEALPGACDGSKCVNGYARCRKYWKESKKTESLYKLLSDKLFVAFRNSKKLRRESETVVGSDTAFYERNPYIYNTDTLVARLMGYTLWSTKNPLEIISGLTRLRLSIDNDSLVVYNAGEGAYCLTADFLSFFNVHTGKKMTVGGTSMFLSPGEDYKVRINSSADYAYVCNFDTKKYMFFV
;
A
#
# COMPACT_ATOMS: atom_id res chain seq x y z
N MET A 1 6.25 14.53 34.24
CA MET A 1 5.41 13.32 34.18
C MET A 1 5.98 12.44 33.06
N ARG A 2 6.70 11.37 33.40
CA ARG A 2 7.20 10.40 32.40
C ARG A 2 5.98 9.72 31.78
N ARG A 3 5.80 9.80 30.45
CA ARG A 3 4.83 8.96 29.75
C ARG A 3 5.34 7.52 29.86
N GLU A 4 4.64 6.70 30.61
CA GLU A 4 4.91 5.26 30.66
C GLU A 4 4.56 4.67 29.29
N ASN A 5 5.58 4.38 28.49
CA ASN A 5 5.45 3.69 27.21
C ASN A 5 5.05 2.23 27.48
N THR A 6 3.74 1.96 27.46
CA THR A 6 3.23 0.60 27.37
C THR A 6 3.46 0.12 25.93
N ARG A 7 4.61 -0.51 25.68
CA ARG A 7 4.89 -1.17 24.39
C ARG A 7 3.81 -2.23 24.16
N GLN A 8 3.14 -2.20 23.01
CA GLN A 8 2.18 -3.25 22.65
C GLN A 8 2.89 -4.61 22.64
N VAL A 9 2.23 -5.64 23.16
CA VAL A 9 2.75 -7.01 23.16
C VAL A 9 2.57 -7.58 21.75
N GLY A 10 3.59 -7.45 20.90
CA GLY A 10 3.60 -7.95 19.53
C GLY A 10 4.24 -6.95 18.55
N TYR A 11 4.50 -7.42 17.32
CA TYR A 11 5.06 -6.57 16.26
C TYR A 11 4.02 -5.52 15.82
N SER A 12 4.42 -4.26 15.83
CA SER A 12 3.53 -3.12 15.64
C SER A 12 3.98 -2.22 14.47
N ILE A 13 3.01 -1.75 13.67
CA ILE A 13 3.24 -0.93 12.48
C ILE A 13 2.50 0.40 12.60
N LEU A 14 3.15 1.51 12.28
CA LEU A 14 2.52 2.83 12.12
C LEU A 14 2.50 3.25 10.65
N LEU A 15 1.33 3.63 10.14
CA LEU A 15 1.13 4.25 8.83
C LEU A 15 0.86 5.75 9.01
N ILE A 16 1.69 6.60 8.40
CA ILE A 16 1.53 8.06 8.38
C ILE A 16 1.15 8.47 6.96
N CYS A 17 -0.11 8.81 6.74
CA CYS A 17 -0.64 9.25 5.46
C CYS A 17 -0.65 10.79 5.34
N GLU A 18 -0.37 11.29 4.14
CA GLU A 18 -0.56 12.70 3.77
C GLU A 18 -2.03 13.12 3.85
N GLY A 19 -2.92 12.35 3.22
CA GLY A 19 -4.34 12.64 3.15
C GLY A 19 -5.11 12.20 4.39
N THR A 20 -6.31 12.76 4.56
CA THR A 20 -7.19 12.49 5.71
C THR A 20 -8.31 11.50 5.41
N ARG A 21 -8.46 11.06 4.16
CA ARG A 21 -9.60 10.23 3.74
C ARG A 21 -9.16 9.02 2.90
N THR A 22 -8.66 9.26 1.69
CA THR A 22 -8.43 8.22 0.70
C THR A 22 -7.46 7.14 1.16
N GLU A 23 -6.23 7.52 1.54
CA GLU A 23 -5.20 6.59 2.01
C GLU A 23 -5.57 5.98 3.37
N PRO A 24 -5.94 6.77 4.41
CA PRO A 24 -6.26 6.19 5.71
C PRO A 24 -7.43 5.20 5.66
N ASN A 25 -8.50 5.51 4.91
CA ASN A 25 -9.66 4.63 4.80
C ASN A 25 -9.33 3.35 4.02
N PHE A 26 -8.53 3.45 2.96
CA PHE A 26 -8.07 2.27 2.20
C PHE A 26 -7.27 1.31 3.09
N PHE A 27 -6.25 1.82 3.79
CA PHE A 27 -5.43 0.98 4.66
C PHE A 27 -6.18 0.48 5.89
N TYR A 28 -7.14 1.26 6.41
CA TYR A 28 -7.97 0.80 7.51
C TYR A 28 -8.81 -0.41 7.08
N GLU A 29 -9.54 -0.32 5.97
CA GLU A 29 -10.34 -1.46 5.51
C GLU A 29 -9.47 -2.68 5.19
N LEU A 30 -8.31 -2.49 4.54
CA LEU A 30 -7.36 -3.58 4.31
C LEU A 30 -6.90 -4.26 5.61
N THR A 31 -6.60 -3.49 6.65
CA THR A 31 -6.12 -4.04 7.94
C THR A 31 -7.22 -4.72 8.77
N HIS A 32 -8.49 -4.49 8.44
CA HIS A 32 -9.65 -5.12 9.08
C HIS A 32 -10.25 -6.25 8.22
N ASP A 33 -9.72 -6.47 7.03
CA ASP A 33 -10.10 -7.58 6.16
C ASP A 33 -9.34 -8.85 6.57
N GLY A 34 -10.01 -9.74 7.30
CA GLY A 34 -9.42 -10.98 7.80
C GLY A 34 -9.02 -12.00 6.72
N ASP A 35 -9.54 -11.85 5.49
CA ASP A 35 -9.18 -12.72 4.37
C ASP A 35 -7.91 -12.22 3.65
N LYS A 36 -7.58 -10.93 3.78
CA LYS A 36 -6.44 -10.30 3.09
C LYS A 36 -5.29 -9.94 4.02
N CYS A 37 -5.58 -9.41 5.21
CA CYS A 37 -4.56 -9.01 6.18
C CYS A 37 -4.05 -10.20 6.97
N SER A 38 -2.73 -10.37 7.07
CA SER A 38 -2.15 -11.43 7.88
C SER A 38 -1.74 -10.97 9.27
N LEU A 39 -1.94 -9.70 9.60
CA LEU A 39 -1.49 -9.11 10.85
C LEU A 39 -2.61 -9.16 11.90
N PRO A 40 -2.27 -9.30 13.20
CA PRO A 40 -3.27 -9.26 14.26
C PRO A 40 -4.03 -7.93 14.27
N VAL A 41 -5.33 -7.98 14.55
CA VAL A 41 -6.16 -6.78 14.69
C VAL A 41 -5.56 -5.87 15.76
N GLY A 42 -5.39 -4.58 15.42
CA GLY A 42 -4.81 -3.57 16.32
C GLY A 42 -3.28 -3.50 16.32
N SER A 43 -2.58 -4.34 15.57
CA SER A 43 -1.12 -4.23 15.39
C SER A 43 -0.72 -3.11 14.42
N VAL A 44 -1.67 -2.56 13.66
CA VAL A 44 -1.45 -1.45 12.72
C VAL A 44 -2.18 -0.21 13.21
N ARG A 45 -1.44 0.88 13.39
CA ARG A 45 -1.98 2.20 13.69
C ARG A 45 -1.89 3.09 12.46
N ILE A 46 -2.95 3.85 12.18
CA ILE A 46 -3.03 4.74 11.02
C ILE A 46 -3.20 6.18 11.50
N MET A 47 -2.42 7.09 10.93
CA MET A 47 -2.46 8.53 11.18
C MET A 47 -2.52 9.29 9.86
N PRO A 48 -3.43 10.26 9.67
CA PRO A 48 -4.52 10.62 10.59
C PRO A 48 -5.53 9.49 10.77
N LYS A 49 -6.38 9.61 11.80
CA LYS A 49 -7.41 8.60 12.05
C LYS A 49 -8.36 8.51 10.84
N PRO A 50 -8.70 7.30 10.38
CA PRO A 50 -9.62 7.11 9.26
C PRO A 50 -11.02 7.63 9.62
N VAL A 51 -11.74 8.08 8.60
CA VAL A 51 -13.10 8.63 8.72
C VAL A 51 -14.04 7.68 7.99
N ILE A 52 -14.64 6.75 8.74
CA ILE A 52 -15.52 5.72 8.20
C ILE A 52 -16.91 5.94 8.79
N GLU A 53 -17.91 6.11 7.92
CA GLU A 53 -19.31 6.12 8.33
C GLU A 53 -19.69 4.68 8.72
N SER A 54 -19.99 4.46 9.99
CA SER A 54 -20.48 3.17 10.47
C SER A 54 -21.92 2.96 9.95
N ALA A 55 -22.24 1.74 9.54
CA ALA A 55 -23.59 1.32 9.18
C ALA A 55 -24.52 1.14 10.41
N ASP A 56 -24.06 1.50 11.62
CA ASP A 56 -24.65 1.12 12.90
C ASP A 56 -25.67 2.13 13.47
N GLU A 57 -26.22 3.04 12.66
CA GLU A 57 -27.32 3.91 13.09
C GLU A 57 -28.74 3.35 12.79
N GLN A 58 -28.87 2.11 12.29
CA GLN A 58 -30.19 1.52 11.96
C GLN A 58 -30.67 0.37 12.86
N THR A 59 -30.06 0.14 14.02
CA THR A 59 -30.62 -0.77 15.03
C THR A 59 -30.85 -0.07 16.36
N GLN A 60 -31.82 0.85 16.40
CA GLN A 60 -32.66 0.99 17.59
C GLN A 60 -33.95 0.20 17.37
N SER A 61 -33.88 -1.06 17.75
CA SER A 61 -35.03 -1.93 17.93
C SER A 61 -36.01 -1.33 18.94
N ASP A 62 -37.27 -1.22 18.52
CA ASP A 62 -38.50 -1.30 19.30
C ASP A 62 -38.33 -1.43 20.82
N ARG A 63 -38.38 -0.28 21.53
CA ARG A 63 -38.79 -0.23 22.93
C ARG A 63 -39.64 1.02 23.20
N GLY A 64 -40.95 0.81 23.13
CA GLY A 64 -41.93 1.40 24.05
C GLY A 64 -42.17 2.90 23.97
N ASN A 65 -43.32 3.25 23.40
CA ASN A 65 -43.99 4.53 23.62
C ASN A 65 -44.02 4.90 25.10
N ASN A 66 -43.30 5.96 25.47
CA ASN A 66 -43.74 6.87 26.52
C ASN A 66 -43.28 8.29 26.23
N CYS A 67 -44.27 9.11 25.87
CA CYS A 67 -44.16 10.53 25.65
C CYS A 67 -43.77 11.23 26.97
N ARG A 68 -42.52 11.68 27.07
CA ARG A 68 -42.12 12.75 27.98
C ARG A 68 -41.38 13.80 27.17
N GLN A 69 -41.97 15.00 27.09
CA GLN A 69 -41.39 16.17 26.45
C GLN A 69 -40.00 16.43 27.02
N ARG A 70 -38.95 16.04 26.29
CA ARG A 70 -37.59 16.50 26.55
C ARG A 70 -37.49 17.95 26.10
N ARG A 71 -37.16 18.82 27.06
CA ARG A 71 -36.92 20.25 26.89
C ARG A 71 -36.02 20.49 25.67
N LYS A 72 -36.40 21.44 24.80
CA LYS A 72 -35.51 22.00 23.77
C LYS A 72 -34.29 22.61 24.47
N LEU A 73 -33.17 21.89 24.51
CA LEU A 73 -31.85 22.51 24.63
C LEU A 73 -31.31 22.72 23.21
N GLY A 74 -30.74 23.90 23.00
CA GLY A 74 -30.42 24.47 21.70
C GLY A 74 -29.62 23.55 20.78
N SER A 75 -29.85 23.75 19.49
CA SER A 75 -29.06 23.25 18.37
C SER A 75 -27.57 23.38 18.65
N THR A 76 -26.89 22.27 18.92
CA THR A 76 -25.43 22.17 18.73
C THR A 76 -25.17 21.89 17.26
N SER A 77 -25.50 22.86 16.41
CA SER A 77 -25.04 22.95 15.02
C SER A 77 -23.63 23.51 14.91
N ASP A 78 -22.99 23.87 16.03
CA ASP A 78 -21.76 24.69 16.01
C ASP A 78 -20.62 24.11 16.87
N LEU A 79 -20.38 22.78 16.85
CA LEU A 79 -19.22 22.17 17.54
C LEU A 79 -18.35 21.26 16.66
N ASN A 80 -18.61 21.17 15.35
CA ASN A 80 -17.82 20.34 14.43
C ASN A 80 -17.02 21.14 13.38
N ASP A 81 -16.89 22.47 13.51
CA ASP A 81 -16.08 23.28 12.57
C ASP A 81 -14.76 23.83 13.17
N ASP A 82 -14.45 23.53 14.44
CA ASP A 82 -13.30 24.12 15.16
C ASP A 82 -12.08 23.18 15.36
N LEU A 83 -12.00 22.02 14.69
CA LEU A 83 -10.78 21.17 14.66
C LEU A 83 -10.04 21.17 13.31
N LYS A 84 -10.37 22.08 12.39
CA LYS A 84 -9.55 22.36 11.20
C LYS A 84 -8.46 23.38 11.57
N GLY A 85 -7.38 22.95 12.22
CA GLY A 85 -6.34 23.92 12.58
C GLY A 85 -4.95 23.39 12.92
N SER A 86 -4.80 22.18 13.45
CA SER A 86 -3.46 21.63 13.71
C SER A 86 -3.12 20.60 12.65
N ASN A 87 -2.28 20.96 11.67
CA ASN A 87 -1.54 19.95 10.91
C ASN A 87 -0.80 19.09 11.97
N PRO A 88 -1.12 17.79 12.11
CA PRO A 88 -0.51 16.94 13.12
C PRO A 88 1.02 16.83 12.97
N PHE A 89 1.55 17.24 11.82
CA PHE A 89 2.97 17.23 11.48
C PHE A 89 3.41 18.61 10.95
N PRO A 90 3.57 19.62 11.82
CA PRO A 90 3.85 21.00 11.39
C PRO A 90 5.22 21.12 10.72
N GLY A 91 5.32 21.90 9.63
CA GLY A 91 6.56 22.27 8.92
C GLY A 91 6.68 21.70 7.50
N PRO A 92 7.87 21.73 6.86
CA PRO A 92 8.00 21.44 5.44
C PRO A 92 7.89 19.94 5.14
N GLN A 93 6.94 19.60 4.26
CA GLN A 93 6.70 18.23 3.82
C GLN A 93 7.55 17.84 2.60
N PRO A 94 7.72 16.53 2.33
CA PRO A 94 7.32 15.37 3.16
C PRO A 94 8.29 15.05 4.31
N LEU A 95 9.36 15.82 4.48
CA LEU A 95 10.40 15.55 5.48
C LEU A 95 9.85 15.45 6.91
N ASN A 96 8.83 16.24 7.25
CA ASN A 96 8.27 16.22 8.60
C ASN A 96 7.40 15.00 8.89
N TRP A 97 6.77 14.39 7.89
CA TRP A 97 6.19 13.05 8.05
C TRP A 97 7.27 12.00 8.37
N VAL A 98 8.41 12.06 7.70
CA VAL A 98 9.54 11.14 7.96
C VAL A 98 10.15 11.39 9.35
N ARG A 99 10.31 12.64 9.78
CA ARG A 99 10.74 12.96 11.15
C ARG A 99 9.76 12.45 12.20
N ALA A 100 8.47 12.67 11.99
CA ALA A 100 7.45 12.11 12.87
C ALA A 100 7.51 10.57 12.89
N GLY A 101 7.79 9.95 11.74
CA GLY A 101 8.02 8.51 11.68
C GLY A 101 9.23 8.08 12.50
N GLN A 102 10.34 8.82 12.41
CA GLN A 102 11.56 8.57 13.19
C GLN A 102 11.28 8.63 14.69
N GLU A 103 10.55 9.64 15.16
CA GLU A 103 10.16 9.81 16.57
C GLU A 103 9.28 8.65 17.08
N ASN A 104 8.53 8.01 16.19
CA ASN A 104 7.63 6.90 16.54
C ASN A 104 8.30 5.52 16.50
N LEU A 105 9.55 5.39 16.04
CA LEU A 105 10.29 4.11 16.05
C LEU A 105 10.63 3.61 17.46
N ASP A 106 10.54 4.47 18.48
CA ASP A 106 10.68 4.03 19.88
C ASP A 106 9.40 3.39 20.42
N THR A 107 8.28 3.56 19.71
CA THR A 107 6.96 3.03 20.08
C THR A 107 6.50 1.90 19.16
N PHE A 108 6.86 1.95 17.87
CA PHE A 108 6.47 1.00 16.84
C PHE A 108 7.70 0.30 16.24
N ASP A 109 7.56 -0.97 15.87
CA ASP A 109 8.65 -1.77 15.31
C ASP A 109 8.90 -1.45 13.82
N GLU A 110 7.90 -0.88 13.14
CA GLU A 110 7.92 -0.50 11.73
C GLU A 110 7.05 0.73 11.48
N VAL A 111 7.55 1.66 10.66
CA VAL A 111 6.84 2.89 10.29
C VAL A 111 6.86 3.08 8.79
N TRP A 112 5.71 3.44 8.22
CA TRP A 112 5.54 3.77 6.81
C TRP A 112 5.00 5.19 6.65
N CYS A 113 5.73 6.03 5.91
CA CYS A 113 5.26 7.34 5.49
C CYS A 113 4.69 7.24 4.07
N ILE A 114 3.41 7.53 3.90
CA ILE A 114 2.67 7.46 2.63
C ILE A 114 2.31 8.88 2.19
N PHE A 115 2.86 9.31 1.06
CA PHE A 115 2.60 10.64 0.52
C PHE A 115 2.71 10.68 -1.00
N ASP A 116 2.20 11.76 -1.57
CA ASP A 116 2.22 12.03 -2.99
C ASP A 116 3.33 13.04 -3.34
N LYS A 117 3.64 13.15 -4.63
CA LYS A 117 4.69 14.05 -5.14
C LYS A 117 4.26 15.54 -5.18
N ASP A 118 3.12 15.93 -4.63
CA ASP A 118 2.48 17.20 -4.99
C ASP A 118 3.13 18.44 -4.35
N GLY A 119 4.03 19.09 -5.09
CA GLY A 119 4.52 20.45 -4.82
C GLY A 119 5.38 20.60 -3.54
N HIS A 120 5.76 19.50 -2.92
CA HIS A 120 6.52 19.51 -1.68
C HIS A 120 8.02 19.71 -1.89
N PRO A 121 8.66 20.67 -1.18
CA PRO A 121 10.02 21.09 -1.48
C PRO A 121 11.12 20.13 -0.99
N ARG A 122 10.84 19.26 0.00
CA ARG A 122 11.89 18.48 0.71
C ARG A 122 11.80 16.98 0.46
N GLN A 123 11.50 16.56 -0.77
CA GLN A 123 11.40 15.12 -1.10
C GLN A 123 12.74 14.41 -0.96
N LYS A 124 13.79 14.94 -1.60
CA LYS A 124 15.14 14.37 -1.54
C LYS A 124 15.60 14.13 -0.10
N GLU A 125 15.46 15.14 0.74
CA GLU A 125 15.87 15.08 2.15
C GLU A 125 15.05 14.06 2.96
N ALA A 126 13.78 13.87 2.63
CA ALA A 126 12.93 12.87 3.28
C ALA A 126 13.42 11.44 2.97
N PHE A 127 13.81 11.18 1.71
CA PHE A 127 14.40 9.90 1.31
C PHE A 127 15.78 9.69 1.95
N GLU A 128 16.66 10.70 1.91
CA GLU A 128 17.99 10.62 2.55
C GLU A 128 17.88 10.32 4.05
N LEU A 129 16.92 10.94 4.75
CA LEU A 129 16.66 10.66 6.15
C LEU A 129 16.17 9.23 6.37
N ALA A 130 15.22 8.75 5.56
CA ALA A 130 14.72 7.39 5.65
C ALA A 130 15.82 6.34 5.39
N ASP A 131 16.65 6.55 4.37
CA ASP A 131 17.77 5.67 4.04
C ASP A 131 18.81 5.62 5.16
N LYS A 132 19.11 6.77 5.77
CA LYS A 132 19.99 6.83 6.95
C LYS A 132 19.43 6.01 8.11
N ILE A 133 18.16 6.19 8.45
CA ILE A 133 17.50 5.46 9.53
C ILE A 133 17.48 3.95 9.26
N LYS A 134 17.28 3.56 8.00
CA LYS A 134 17.32 2.16 7.57
C LYS A 134 18.71 1.55 7.68
N ALA A 135 19.76 2.31 7.36
CA ALA A 135 21.15 1.90 7.54
C ALA A 135 21.52 1.70 9.02
N GLU A 136 20.85 2.41 9.94
CA GLU A 136 20.95 2.21 11.40
C GLU A 136 20.17 0.96 11.90
N GLY A 137 19.57 0.19 10.99
CA GLY A 137 18.84 -1.04 11.30
C GLY A 137 17.39 -0.85 11.75
N LYS A 138 16.83 0.36 11.59
CA LYS A 138 15.43 0.65 11.94
C LYS A 138 14.51 0.54 10.72
N ASN A 139 13.25 0.14 10.93
CA ASN A 139 12.29 -0.07 9.84
C ASN A 139 11.45 1.19 9.57
N LEU A 140 12.06 2.24 9.03
CA LEU A 140 11.34 3.37 8.46
C LEU A 140 11.30 3.26 6.93
N ASN A 141 10.09 3.19 6.38
CA ASN A 141 9.86 3.04 4.95
C ASN A 141 9.02 4.20 4.40
N ILE A 142 9.19 4.47 3.11
CA ILE A 142 8.39 5.45 2.36
C ILE A 142 7.59 4.71 1.29
N ALA A 143 6.31 5.05 1.17
CA ALA A 143 5.47 4.74 0.02
C ALA A 143 5.12 6.07 -0.69
N LEU A 144 5.46 6.18 -1.98
CA LEU A 144 5.24 7.39 -2.77
C LEU A 144 4.43 7.07 -4.02
N SER A 145 3.45 7.93 -4.32
CA SER A 145 2.81 7.98 -5.64
C SER A 145 3.20 9.26 -6.38
N SER A 146 3.58 9.16 -7.65
CA SER A 146 4.11 10.29 -8.43
C SER A 146 3.15 11.47 -8.61
N ARG A 147 1.86 11.28 -8.31
CA ARG A 147 0.80 12.28 -8.39
C ARG A 147 -0.23 12.12 -7.30
N CYS A 148 -0.79 10.93 -7.18
CA CYS A 148 -1.78 10.62 -6.17
C CYS A 148 -1.90 9.11 -5.99
N ILE A 149 -2.34 8.67 -4.82
CA ILE A 149 -2.61 7.24 -4.56
C ILE A 149 -3.67 6.67 -5.52
N GLU A 150 -4.58 7.48 -6.06
CA GLU A 150 -5.55 7.01 -7.05
C GLU A 150 -4.90 6.47 -8.33
N TYR A 151 -3.66 6.87 -8.64
CA TYR A 151 -2.89 6.23 -9.71
C TYR A 151 -2.62 4.76 -9.40
N TYR A 152 -2.25 4.43 -8.15
CA TYR A 152 -2.10 3.05 -7.71
C TYR A 152 -3.44 2.29 -7.77
N PHE A 153 -4.56 2.96 -7.48
CA PHE A 153 -5.89 2.35 -7.63
C PHE A 153 -6.23 2.04 -9.09
N LEU A 154 -5.86 2.89 -10.06
CA LEU A 154 -6.01 2.57 -11.49
C LEU A 154 -5.29 1.27 -11.87
N LEU A 155 -4.12 1.01 -11.28
CA LEU A 155 -3.34 -0.20 -11.55
C LEU A 155 -4.03 -1.50 -11.10
N HIS A 156 -5.10 -1.43 -10.31
CA HIS A 156 -5.92 -2.61 -9.99
C HIS A 156 -6.81 -3.04 -11.16
N PHE A 157 -7.15 -2.13 -12.07
CA PHE A 157 -8.06 -2.42 -13.18
C PHE A 157 -7.32 -2.75 -14.46
N GLU A 158 -6.32 -1.93 -14.80
CA GLU A 158 -5.57 -2.08 -16.03
C GLU A 158 -4.12 -1.63 -15.84
N TYR A 159 -3.24 -2.14 -16.70
CA TYR A 159 -1.90 -1.58 -16.81
C TYR A 159 -1.98 -0.26 -17.57
N ILE A 160 -1.53 0.82 -16.93
CA ILE A 160 -1.38 2.14 -17.58
C ILE A 160 0.04 2.67 -17.39
N PHE A 161 0.59 3.25 -18.45
CA PHE A 161 1.85 4.02 -18.43
C PHE A 161 1.59 5.44 -18.95
N LYS A 162 0.60 6.10 -18.36
CA LYS A 162 0.20 7.46 -18.71
C LYS A 162 0.61 8.45 -17.64
N ALA A 163 1.31 9.52 -18.02
CA ALA A 163 1.58 10.64 -17.14
C ALA A 163 0.31 11.51 -17.03
N PHE A 164 -0.16 11.75 -15.80
CA PHE A 164 -1.21 12.72 -15.54
C PHE A 164 -0.63 14.01 -14.97
N GLU A 165 -1.27 15.14 -15.26
CA GLU A 165 -0.85 16.45 -14.78
C GLU A 165 -1.36 16.71 -13.36
N LYS A 166 -2.54 16.19 -13.01
CA LYS A 166 -3.23 16.44 -11.74
C LYS A 166 -4.10 15.26 -11.29
N SER A 167 -4.35 15.16 -9.98
CA SER A 167 -5.24 14.14 -9.40
C SER A 167 -6.71 14.37 -9.79
N GLU A 168 -7.17 15.62 -9.71
CA GLU A 168 -8.52 16.04 -10.09
C GLU A 168 -8.45 17.23 -11.06
N CYS A 169 -9.39 17.30 -12.00
CA CYS A 169 -9.46 18.44 -12.90
C CYS A 169 -10.00 19.65 -12.17
N ASN A 170 -9.11 20.56 -11.77
CA ASN A 170 -9.48 21.78 -11.08
C ASN A 170 -8.69 22.99 -11.60
N GLU A 171 -9.08 24.18 -11.13
CA GLU A 171 -8.34 25.43 -11.27
C GLU A 171 -8.45 26.27 -9.99
N LYS A 172 -7.58 27.27 -9.83
CA LYS A 172 -7.66 28.21 -8.69
C LYS A 172 -8.53 29.40 -9.08
N ARG A 173 -9.64 29.61 -8.36
CA ARG A 173 -10.47 30.83 -8.42
C ARG A 173 -10.48 31.50 -7.05
N SER A 174 -10.06 32.75 -6.99
CA SER A 174 -10.00 33.53 -5.73
C SER A 174 -9.30 32.78 -4.58
N GLY A 175 -8.19 32.10 -4.89
CA GLY A 175 -7.42 31.33 -3.92
C GLY A 175 -7.99 29.95 -3.55
N LYS A 176 -9.21 29.62 -3.97
CA LYS A 176 -9.84 28.30 -3.73
C LYS A 176 -9.68 27.40 -4.95
N SER A 177 -9.42 26.13 -4.73
CA SER A 177 -9.44 25.12 -5.79
C SER A 177 -10.90 24.78 -6.14
N VAL A 178 -11.29 25.01 -7.39
CA VAL A 178 -12.62 24.70 -7.92
C VAL A 178 -12.49 23.51 -8.88
N SER A 179 -13.17 22.41 -8.57
CA SER A 179 -13.21 21.22 -9.42
C SER A 179 -14.11 21.45 -10.63
N PHE A 180 -13.64 21.03 -11.80
CA PHE A 180 -14.44 20.96 -13.03
C PHE A 180 -15.32 19.71 -13.09
N ARG A 181 -15.27 18.83 -12.08
CA ARG A 181 -16.07 17.59 -12.00
C ARG A 181 -15.97 16.78 -13.31
N CYS A 182 -14.75 16.67 -13.82
CA CYS A 182 -14.44 16.12 -15.14
C CYS A 182 -14.98 14.70 -15.29
N MET A 183 -15.69 14.40 -16.39
CA MET A 183 -16.36 13.11 -16.64
C MET A 183 -17.48 12.75 -15.64
N THR A 184 -18.17 13.75 -15.10
CA THR A 184 -19.45 13.59 -14.38
C THR A 184 -20.58 14.24 -15.18
N ASP A 185 -21.83 13.99 -14.81
CA ASP A 185 -23.00 14.63 -15.42
C ASP A 185 -23.02 16.16 -15.20
N GLU A 186 -22.26 16.66 -14.22
CA GLU A 186 -22.16 18.08 -13.85
C GLU A 186 -20.83 18.72 -14.30
N ALA A 187 -20.15 18.12 -15.29
CA ALA A 187 -18.85 18.60 -15.75
C ALA A 187 -18.93 20.05 -16.23
N LEU A 188 -18.01 20.88 -15.76
CA LEU A 188 -17.93 22.29 -16.17
C LEU A 188 -17.20 22.41 -17.52
N PRO A 189 -17.52 23.44 -18.34
CA PRO A 189 -16.76 23.75 -19.54
C PRO A 189 -15.26 23.88 -19.24
N GLY A 190 -14.41 23.30 -20.09
CA GLY A 190 -12.96 23.25 -19.87
C GLY A 190 -12.47 22.03 -19.07
N ALA A 191 -13.37 21.10 -18.71
CA ALA A 191 -12.95 19.76 -18.28
C ALA A 191 -12.05 19.10 -19.35
N CYS A 192 -11.13 18.25 -18.90
CA CYS A 192 -10.13 17.64 -19.79
C CYS A 192 -10.57 16.29 -20.36
N ASP A 193 -11.81 15.87 -20.15
CA ASP A 193 -12.36 14.58 -20.58
C ASP A 193 -11.49 13.35 -20.19
N GLY A 194 -10.88 13.41 -19.01
CA GLY A 194 -9.98 12.37 -18.50
C GLY A 194 -8.61 12.31 -19.21
N SER A 195 -8.31 13.25 -20.12
CA SER A 195 -7.02 13.28 -20.82
C SER A 195 -5.86 13.66 -19.89
N LYS A 196 -6.09 14.54 -18.90
CA LYS A 196 -5.05 15.13 -18.05
C LYS A 196 -5.14 14.81 -16.56
N CYS A 197 -6.28 14.31 -16.07
CA CYS A 197 -6.50 14.06 -14.65
C CYS A 197 -6.84 12.60 -14.34
N VAL A 198 -6.36 12.11 -13.20
CA VAL A 198 -6.51 10.71 -12.76
C VAL A 198 -7.98 10.35 -12.54
N ASN A 199 -8.70 11.16 -11.75
CA ASN A 199 -10.10 10.88 -11.44
C ASN A 199 -11.04 11.01 -12.66
N GLY A 200 -10.77 11.95 -13.58
CA GLY A 200 -11.50 12.02 -14.84
C GLY A 200 -11.26 10.80 -15.72
N TYR A 201 -10.03 10.28 -15.77
CA TYR A 201 -9.72 9.04 -16.49
C TYR A 201 -10.48 7.85 -15.88
N ALA A 202 -10.46 7.71 -14.55
CA ALA A 202 -11.17 6.65 -13.85
C ALA A 202 -12.68 6.67 -14.12
N ARG A 203 -13.29 7.86 -14.10
CA ARG A 203 -14.71 8.07 -14.44
C ARG A 203 -15.02 7.74 -15.89
N CYS A 204 -14.16 8.16 -16.84
CA CYS A 204 -14.27 7.82 -18.26
C CYS A 204 -14.29 6.30 -18.48
N ARG A 205 -13.44 5.57 -17.77
CA ARG A 205 -13.37 4.10 -17.81
C ARG A 205 -14.43 3.40 -16.95
N LYS A 206 -15.27 4.15 -16.24
CA LYS A 206 -16.29 3.64 -15.31
C LYS A 206 -15.72 2.78 -14.17
N TYR A 207 -14.50 3.06 -13.73
CA TYR A 207 -13.90 2.37 -12.59
C TYR A 207 -14.51 2.83 -11.28
N TRP A 208 -14.53 4.14 -11.02
CA TRP A 208 -15.22 4.73 -9.88
C TRP A 208 -15.77 6.11 -10.24
N LYS A 209 -16.76 6.55 -9.46
CA LYS A 209 -17.34 7.90 -9.58
C LYS A 209 -16.60 8.91 -8.71
N GLU A 210 -16.22 8.52 -7.50
CA GLU A 210 -15.50 9.38 -6.56
C GLU A 210 -14.47 8.58 -5.76
N SER A 211 -13.31 9.20 -5.52
CA SER A 211 -12.23 8.61 -4.69
C SER A 211 -12.09 9.28 -3.32
N LYS A 212 -12.70 10.46 -3.12
CA LYS A 212 -12.46 11.33 -1.96
C LYS A 212 -13.62 11.39 -0.97
N LYS A 213 -14.64 10.54 -1.10
CA LYS A 213 -15.78 10.46 -0.18
C LYS A 213 -15.45 9.60 1.06
N THR A 214 -16.40 9.44 1.97
CA THR A 214 -16.28 8.64 3.19
C THR A 214 -16.12 7.16 2.88
N GLU A 215 -16.88 6.66 1.90
CA GLU A 215 -16.77 5.27 1.45
C GLU A 215 -15.40 5.02 0.80
N SER A 216 -14.69 4.03 1.33
CA SER A 216 -13.38 3.61 0.80
C SER A 216 -13.52 2.94 -0.56
N LEU A 217 -12.53 3.16 -1.42
CA LEU A 217 -12.41 2.39 -2.66
C LEU A 217 -11.97 0.93 -2.41
N TYR A 218 -11.57 0.57 -1.19
CA TYR A 218 -11.02 -0.75 -0.88
C TYR A 218 -11.94 -1.90 -1.33
N LYS A 219 -13.24 -1.85 -1.06
CA LYS A 219 -14.21 -2.88 -1.48
C LYS A 219 -14.20 -3.16 -2.99
N LEU A 220 -13.93 -2.13 -3.79
CA LEU A 220 -13.87 -2.26 -5.25
C LEU A 220 -12.53 -2.88 -5.71
N LEU A 221 -11.48 -2.72 -4.90
CA LEU A 221 -10.09 -3.03 -5.22
C LEU A 221 -9.59 -4.35 -4.60
N SER A 222 -10.19 -4.82 -3.50
CA SER A 222 -9.70 -5.93 -2.66
C SER A 222 -9.50 -7.26 -3.41
N ASP A 223 -10.30 -7.52 -4.45
CA ASP A 223 -10.16 -8.73 -5.29
C ASP A 223 -9.09 -8.60 -6.38
N LYS A 224 -8.50 -7.41 -6.54
CA LYS A 224 -7.57 -7.07 -7.64
C LYS A 224 -6.17 -6.69 -7.14
N LEU A 225 -5.85 -6.99 -5.87
CA LEU A 225 -4.56 -6.64 -5.26
C LEU A 225 -3.37 -7.25 -6.02
N PHE A 226 -3.47 -8.51 -6.48
CA PHE A 226 -2.41 -9.13 -7.29
C PHE A 226 -2.24 -8.46 -8.65
N VAL A 227 -3.33 -8.00 -9.27
CA VAL A 227 -3.28 -7.22 -10.52
C VAL A 227 -2.46 -5.95 -10.30
N ALA A 228 -2.71 -5.27 -9.19
CA ALA A 228 -1.98 -4.06 -8.80
C ALA A 228 -0.48 -4.34 -8.59
N PHE A 229 -0.12 -5.40 -7.86
CA PHE A 229 1.30 -5.75 -7.65
C PHE A 229 2.04 -6.00 -8.97
N ARG A 230 1.44 -6.79 -9.86
CA ARG A 230 1.98 -7.04 -11.20
C ARG A 230 2.14 -5.74 -11.98
N ASN A 231 1.09 -4.93 -12.02
CA ASN A 231 1.06 -3.69 -12.80
C ASN A 231 2.04 -2.63 -12.24
N SER A 232 2.19 -2.54 -10.92
CA SER A 232 3.19 -1.69 -10.25
C SER A 232 4.62 -2.13 -10.57
N LYS A 233 4.91 -3.44 -10.56
CA LYS A 233 6.21 -3.95 -10.99
C LYS A 233 6.50 -3.60 -12.46
N LYS A 234 5.51 -3.78 -13.34
CA LYS A 234 5.62 -3.44 -14.77
C LYS A 234 5.84 -1.93 -14.97
N LEU A 235 5.10 -1.09 -14.24
CA LEU A 235 5.23 0.38 -14.27
C LEU A 235 6.66 0.82 -13.92
N ARG A 236 7.24 0.26 -12.86
CA ARG A 236 8.62 0.56 -12.47
C ARG A 236 9.64 0.11 -13.53
N ARG A 237 9.48 -1.10 -14.09
CA ARG A 237 10.32 -1.61 -15.19
C ARG A 237 10.26 -0.68 -16.41
N GLU A 238 9.06 -0.30 -16.86
CA GLU A 238 8.89 0.59 -18.02
C GLU A 238 9.45 2.00 -17.74
N SER A 239 9.27 2.52 -16.52
CA SER A 239 9.85 3.80 -16.11
C SER A 239 11.39 3.79 -16.10
N GLU A 240 12.01 2.70 -15.64
CA GLU A 240 13.47 2.51 -15.73
C GLU A 240 13.95 2.52 -17.19
N THR A 241 13.21 1.87 -18.10
CA THR A 241 13.55 1.82 -19.53
C THR A 241 13.37 3.16 -20.24
N VAL A 242 12.27 3.86 -19.99
CA VAL A 242 11.92 5.10 -20.72
C VAL A 242 12.67 6.32 -20.18
N VAL A 243 12.81 6.44 -18.87
CA VAL A 243 13.39 7.63 -18.22
C VAL A 243 14.89 7.44 -17.91
N GLY A 244 15.37 6.20 -17.83
CA GLY A 244 16.76 5.89 -17.48
C GLY A 244 17.09 6.08 -16.00
N SER A 245 18.37 6.09 -15.66
CA SER A 245 18.88 6.26 -14.29
C SER A 245 19.02 7.71 -13.84
N ASP A 246 19.04 8.66 -14.78
CA ASP A 246 19.48 10.03 -14.51
C ASP A 246 18.44 10.88 -13.78
N THR A 247 17.16 10.52 -13.94
CA THR A 247 16.07 11.14 -13.19
C THR A 247 15.78 10.33 -11.93
N ALA A 248 15.83 10.98 -10.77
CA ALA A 248 15.48 10.35 -9.51
C ALA A 248 14.06 9.76 -9.56
N PHE A 249 13.85 8.58 -8.97
CA PHE A 249 12.56 7.88 -9.08
C PHE A 249 11.38 8.69 -8.53
N TYR A 250 11.59 9.48 -7.49
CA TYR A 250 10.59 10.38 -6.93
C TYR A 250 10.28 11.58 -7.84
N GLU A 251 11.08 11.83 -8.87
CA GLU A 251 10.81 12.87 -9.87
C GLU A 251 10.02 12.35 -11.08
N ARG A 252 9.87 11.04 -11.23
CA ARG A 252 9.24 10.43 -12.41
C ARG A 252 7.72 10.53 -12.37
N ASN A 253 7.09 10.54 -13.55
CA ASN A 253 5.64 10.49 -13.70
C ASN A 253 5.29 9.76 -15.01
N PRO A 254 4.55 8.64 -14.97
CA PRO A 254 4.01 7.99 -13.77
C PRO A 254 5.06 7.16 -13.02
N TYR A 255 4.92 7.07 -11.69
CA TYR A 255 5.74 6.20 -10.86
C TYR A 255 5.05 5.86 -9.53
N ILE A 256 5.25 4.64 -9.03
CA ILE A 256 4.83 4.19 -7.71
C ILE A 256 6.04 3.55 -7.02
N TYR A 257 6.38 4.05 -5.84
CA TYR A 257 7.47 3.56 -5.00
C TYR A 257 6.89 2.90 -3.74
N ASN A 258 7.10 1.60 -3.58
CA ASN A 258 6.72 0.78 -2.42
C ASN A 258 5.26 0.78 -1.96
N THR A 259 4.32 1.45 -2.62
CA THR A 259 2.89 1.37 -2.24
C THR A 259 2.37 -0.07 -2.34
N ASP A 260 2.73 -0.80 -3.40
CA ASP A 260 2.44 -2.23 -3.53
C ASP A 260 3.21 -3.08 -2.53
N THR A 261 4.45 -2.71 -2.19
CA THR A 261 5.24 -3.38 -1.15
C THR A 261 4.58 -3.27 0.22
N LEU A 262 4.05 -2.10 0.58
CA LEU A 262 3.29 -1.89 1.83
C LEU A 262 2.03 -2.77 1.85
N VAL A 263 1.25 -2.75 0.78
CA VAL A 263 0.03 -3.57 0.71
C VAL A 263 0.37 -5.06 0.82
N ALA A 264 1.39 -5.54 0.08
CA ALA A 264 1.88 -6.91 0.20
C ALA A 264 2.37 -7.25 1.61
N ARG A 265 3.08 -6.32 2.27
CA ARG A 265 3.57 -6.46 3.65
C ARG A 265 2.44 -6.61 4.67
N LEU A 266 1.34 -5.86 4.50
CA LEU A 266 0.11 -5.98 5.31
C LEU A 266 -0.62 -7.31 5.08
N MET A 267 -0.52 -7.85 3.85
CA MET A 267 -1.03 -9.19 3.51
C MET A 267 -0.09 -10.34 3.95
N GLY A 268 1.07 -10.03 4.54
CA GLY A 268 2.03 -11.02 5.02
C GLY A 268 3.04 -11.51 3.97
N TYR A 269 3.16 -10.81 2.86
CA TYR A 269 4.10 -11.12 1.79
C TYR A 269 5.29 -10.16 1.78
N THR A 270 6.46 -10.71 1.49
CA THR A 270 7.64 -9.95 1.09
C THR A 270 7.75 -10.00 -0.42
N LEU A 271 7.68 -8.86 -1.11
CA LEU A 271 7.89 -8.83 -2.56
C LEU A 271 9.37 -9.07 -2.88
N TRP A 272 9.67 -10.07 -3.70
CA TRP A 272 11.00 -10.40 -4.17
C TRP A 272 11.20 -9.94 -5.62
N SER A 273 12.25 -9.14 -5.83
CA SER A 273 12.73 -8.78 -7.16
C SER A 273 13.61 -9.88 -7.73
N THR A 274 13.09 -10.59 -8.74
CA THR A 274 13.78 -11.67 -9.46
C THR A 274 15.06 -11.24 -10.19
N LYS A 275 15.39 -9.93 -10.24
CA LYS A 275 16.67 -9.43 -10.77
C LYS A 275 17.86 -9.85 -9.89
N ASN A 276 17.65 -9.99 -8.58
CA ASN A 276 18.69 -10.36 -7.62
C ASN A 276 18.32 -11.66 -6.92
N PRO A 277 19.26 -12.58 -6.67
CA PRO A 277 19.01 -13.76 -5.86
C PRO A 277 18.48 -13.38 -4.48
N LEU A 278 17.52 -14.15 -3.98
CA LEU A 278 17.03 -14.02 -2.60
C LEU A 278 17.85 -14.95 -1.71
N GLU A 279 18.37 -14.43 -0.59
CA GLU A 279 19.05 -15.23 0.41
C GLU A 279 18.19 -15.37 1.67
N ILE A 280 18.04 -16.60 2.14
CA ILE A 280 17.30 -16.96 3.34
C ILE A 280 18.27 -17.68 4.28
N ILE A 281 18.44 -17.15 5.48
CA ILE A 281 19.34 -17.70 6.50
C ILE A 281 18.52 -18.18 7.68
N SER A 282 18.70 -19.43 8.08
CA SER A 282 18.04 -20.06 9.22
C SER A 282 19.02 -21.01 9.91
N GLY A 283 19.62 -20.55 11.03
CA GLY A 283 20.68 -21.28 11.71
C GLY A 283 21.91 -21.51 10.82
N LEU A 284 22.26 -22.78 10.60
CA LEU A 284 23.37 -23.20 9.72
C LEU A 284 22.98 -23.33 8.24
N THR A 285 21.71 -23.15 7.91
CA THR A 285 21.23 -23.22 6.52
C THR A 285 21.27 -21.84 5.88
N ARG A 286 21.75 -21.78 4.63
CA ARG A 286 21.68 -20.60 3.78
C ARG A 286 21.11 -20.99 2.42
N LEU A 287 19.85 -20.69 2.18
CA LEU A 287 19.21 -20.93 0.89
C LEU A 287 19.39 -19.72 -0.02
N ARG A 288 19.78 -19.96 -1.27
CA ARG A 288 19.83 -18.96 -2.33
C ARG A 288 18.82 -19.33 -3.41
N LEU A 289 17.86 -18.44 -3.62
CA LEU A 289 16.82 -18.57 -4.63
C LEU A 289 17.14 -17.70 -5.83
N SER A 290 17.01 -18.25 -7.03
CA SER A 290 17.16 -17.51 -8.29
C SER A 290 16.19 -18.02 -9.34
N ILE A 291 15.93 -17.20 -10.36
CA ILE A 291 15.17 -17.59 -11.53
C ILE A 291 16.14 -17.80 -12.69
N ASP A 292 16.12 -18.98 -13.29
CA ASP A 292 16.92 -19.36 -14.45
C ASP A 292 16.04 -20.07 -15.48
N ASN A 293 15.95 -19.54 -16.71
CA ASN A 293 15.23 -20.14 -17.84
C ASN A 293 13.88 -20.78 -17.46
N ASP A 294 12.93 -19.97 -16.97
CA ASP A 294 11.59 -20.40 -16.52
C ASP A 294 11.60 -21.46 -15.40
N SER A 295 12.67 -21.50 -14.59
CA SER A 295 12.78 -22.37 -13.44
C SER A 295 13.15 -21.57 -12.20
N LEU A 296 12.47 -21.87 -11.09
CA LEU A 296 12.91 -21.47 -9.77
C LEU A 296 13.98 -22.46 -9.31
N VAL A 297 15.16 -21.94 -8.99
CA VAL A 297 16.28 -22.70 -8.44
C VAL A 297 16.43 -22.35 -6.97
N VAL A 298 16.45 -23.36 -6.11
CA VAL A 298 16.71 -23.24 -4.67
C VAL A 298 18.01 -23.98 -4.37
N TYR A 299 19.07 -23.25 -4.02
CA TYR A 299 20.39 -23.80 -3.73
C TYR A 299 20.71 -23.67 -2.24
N ASN A 300 21.20 -24.74 -1.60
CA ASN A 300 21.67 -24.68 -0.22
C ASN A 300 23.18 -24.36 -0.15
N ALA A 301 23.50 -23.12 0.12
CA ALA A 301 24.86 -22.61 0.34
C ALA A 301 25.33 -22.68 1.80
N GLY A 302 24.53 -23.28 2.70
CA GLY A 302 24.86 -23.42 4.12
C GLY A 302 25.58 -24.72 4.45
N GLU A 303 25.78 -24.95 5.75
CA GLU A 303 26.37 -26.18 6.30
C GLU A 303 25.31 -27.15 6.85
N GLY A 304 24.09 -26.65 7.12
CA GLY A 304 22.96 -27.46 7.57
C GLY A 304 22.04 -27.88 6.43
N ALA A 305 21.49 -29.10 6.50
CA ALA A 305 20.42 -29.54 5.61
C ALA A 305 19.11 -28.78 5.88
N TYR A 306 18.29 -28.57 4.85
CA TYR A 306 16.99 -27.91 4.96
C TYR A 306 15.87 -28.81 4.46
N CYS A 307 14.71 -28.80 5.12
CA CYS A 307 13.52 -29.50 4.63
C CYS A 307 12.63 -28.55 3.84
N LEU A 308 12.60 -28.70 2.52
CA LEU A 308 11.61 -28.04 1.67
C LEU A 308 10.28 -28.76 1.86
N THR A 309 9.27 -28.06 2.38
CA THR A 309 7.94 -28.63 2.59
C THR A 309 7.19 -28.81 1.27
N ALA A 310 6.22 -29.71 1.23
CA ALA A 310 5.35 -29.94 0.08
C ALA A 310 4.69 -28.66 -0.48
N ASP A 311 4.45 -27.67 0.37
CA ASP A 311 3.80 -26.39 0.05
C ASP A 311 4.79 -25.21 -0.06
N PHE A 312 6.10 -25.48 -0.13
CA PHE A 312 7.12 -24.44 -0.20
C PHE A 312 6.91 -23.51 -1.40
N LEU A 313 6.28 -23.96 -2.48
CA LEU A 313 5.93 -23.16 -3.65
C LEU A 313 4.43 -23.25 -3.95
N SER A 314 3.78 -22.10 -4.00
CA SER A 314 2.40 -21.96 -4.46
C SER A 314 2.30 -20.83 -5.47
N PHE A 315 1.23 -20.82 -6.27
CA PHE A 315 0.99 -19.72 -7.20
C PHE A 315 -0.48 -19.34 -7.22
N PHE A 316 -0.74 -18.10 -7.58
CA PHE A 316 -2.07 -17.52 -7.64
C PHE A 316 -2.30 -17.01 -9.06
N ASN A 317 -3.48 -17.30 -9.60
CA ASN A 317 -3.90 -16.60 -10.80
C ASN A 317 -4.16 -15.12 -10.44
N VAL A 318 -3.46 -14.20 -11.11
CA VAL A 318 -3.43 -12.78 -10.78
C VAL A 318 -4.82 -12.12 -10.89
N HIS A 319 -5.67 -12.59 -11.80
CA HIS A 319 -6.98 -11.99 -12.06
C HIS A 319 -8.08 -12.53 -11.15
N THR A 320 -8.01 -13.81 -10.79
CA THR A 320 -9.05 -14.47 -9.97
C THR A 320 -8.66 -14.60 -8.49
N GLY A 321 -7.38 -14.40 -8.16
CA GLY A 321 -6.84 -14.66 -6.82
C GLY A 321 -6.85 -16.15 -6.43
N LYS A 322 -7.26 -17.05 -7.33
CA LYS A 322 -7.34 -18.48 -7.02
C LYS A 322 -5.95 -19.05 -6.82
N LYS A 323 -5.71 -19.60 -5.62
CA LYS A 323 -4.50 -20.36 -5.28
C LYS A 323 -4.50 -21.69 -6.02
N MET A 324 -3.35 -22.02 -6.58
CA MET A 324 -3.01 -23.33 -7.11
C MET A 324 -1.74 -23.80 -6.41
N THR A 325 -1.76 -25.02 -5.91
CA THR A 325 -0.59 -25.60 -5.24
C THR A 325 0.19 -26.39 -6.27
N VAL A 326 1.51 -26.14 -6.35
CA VAL A 326 2.40 -27.09 -7.03
C VAL A 326 2.52 -28.27 -6.07
N GLY A 327 1.88 -29.39 -6.39
CA GLY A 327 2.02 -30.59 -5.58
C GLY A 327 3.47 -31.05 -5.60
N GLY A 328 4.14 -31.03 -4.46
CA GLY A 328 5.48 -31.57 -4.27
C GLY A 328 5.52 -32.48 -3.06
N THR A 329 6.40 -33.47 -3.07
CA THR A 329 6.76 -34.21 -1.86
C THR A 329 7.75 -33.36 -1.07
N SER A 330 7.62 -33.32 0.26
CA SER A 330 8.65 -32.69 1.09
C SER A 330 10.00 -33.37 0.83
N MET A 331 11.07 -32.59 0.77
CA MET A 331 12.41 -33.11 0.48
C MET A 331 13.47 -32.42 1.33
N PHE A 332 14.53 -33.17 1.62
CA PHE A 332 15.71 -32.62 2.26
C PHE A 332 16.69 -32.14 1.20
N LEU A 333 17.18 -30.92 1.37
CA LEU A 333 18.20 -30.28 0.56
C LEU A 333 19.49 -30.18 1.39
N SER A 334 20.44 -31.06 1.09
CA SER A 334 21.74 -31.12 1.77
C SER A 334 22.62 -29.93 1.39
N PRO A 335 23.67 -29.63 2.18
CA PRO A 335 24.67 -28.62 1.81
C PRO A 335 25.23 -28.86 0.39
N GLY A 336 25.20 -27.83 -0.46
CA GLY A 336 25.70 -27.89 -1.84
C GLY A 336 24.72 -28.48 -2.86
N GLU A 337 23.53 -28.91 -2.45
CA GLU A 337 22.49 -29.38 -3.38
C GLU A 337 21.61 -28.24 -3.89
N ASP A 338 21.10 -28.38 -5.11
CA ASP A 338 20.07 -27.53 -5.67
C ASP A 338 18.79 -28.30 -6.02
N TYR A 339 17.66 -27.61 -5.88
CA TYR A 339 16.36 -28.08 -6.33
C TYR A 339 15.80 -27.12 -7.36
N LYS A 340 15.34 -27.66 -8.50
CA LYS A 340 14.78 -26.88 -9.61
C LYS A 340 13.32 -27.24 -9.84
N VAL A 341 12.48 -26.22 -9.89
CA VAL A 341 11.07 -26.34 -10.24
C VAL A 341 10.76 -25.47 -11.44
N ARG A 342 10.17 -26.08 -12.46
CA ARG A 342 9.69 -25.35 -13.63
C ARG A 342 8.51 -24.48 -13.24
N ILE A 343 8.57 -23.20 -13.61
CA ILE A 343 7.51 -22.23 -13.41
C ILE A 343 7.01 -21.75 -14.77
N ASN A 344 5.74 -21.39 -14.83
CA ASN A 344 5.17 -20.74 -16.00
C ASN A 344 5.55 -19.25 -15.98
N SER A 345 6.24 -18.80 -17.02
CA SER A 345 6.66 -17.40 -17.21
C SER A 345 5.53 -16.48 -17.67
N SER A 346 4.30 -16.97 -17.79
CA SER A 346 3.13 -16.13 -18.05
C SER A 346 2.96 -15.07 -16.95
N ALA A 347 2.67 -13.85 -17.39
CA ALA A 347 2.34 -12.72 -16.52
C ALA A 347 1.01 -12.87 -15.76
N ASP A 348 0.31 -14.00 -15.93
CA ASP A 348 -0.95 -14.31 -15.25
C ASP A 348 -0.78 -14.90 -13.86
N TYR A 349 0.45 -15.20 -13.44
CA TYR A 349 0.70 -15.88 -12.17
C TYR A 349 1.57 -15.07 -11.21
N ALA A 350 1.17 -15.04 -9.94
CA ALA A 350 1.96 -14.60 -8.82
C ALA A 350 2.45 -15.84 -8.06
N TYR A 351 3.76 -16.02 -7.93
CA TYR A 351 4.34 -17.13 -7.20
C TYR A 351 4.65 -16.71 -5.77
N VAL A 352 4.49 -17.63 -4.82
CA VAL A 352 4.79 -17.43 -3.42
C VAL A 352 5.61 -18.61 -2.92
N CYS A 353 6.84 -18.30 -2.48
CA CYS A 353 7.65 -19.25 -1.74
C CYS A 353 7.41 -19.12 -0.24
N ASN A 354 7.18 -20.23 0.44
CA ASN A 354 7.00 -20.32 1.89
C ASN A 354 8.28 -20.92 2.51
N PHE A 355 8.91 -20.17 3.40
CA PHE A 355 10.07 -20.62 4.16
C PHE A 355 9.90 -20.20 5.61
N ASP A 356 9.92 -21.18 6.52
CA ASP A 356 9.64 -20.99 7.93
C ASP A 356 8.31 -20.24 8.12
N THR A 357 8.31 -19.04 8.69
CA THR A 357 7.12 -18.19 8.87
C THR A 357 6.98 -17.09 7.81
N LYS A 358 7.88 -17.05 6.82
CA LYS A 358 7.96 -15.96 5.83
C LYS A 358 7.45 -16.40 4.47
N LYS A 359 6.70 -15.52 3.82
CA LYS A 359 6.16 -15.71 2.48
C LYS A 359 6.80 -14.71 1.51
N TYR A 360 7.46 -15.20 0.48
CA TYR A 360 8.15 -14.40 -0.52
C TYR A 360 7.39 -14.47 -1.83
N MET A 361 6.82 -13.35 -2.26
CA MET A 361 6.03 -13.27 -3.47
C MET A 361 6.86 -12.71 -4.62
N PHE A 362 6.77 -13.33 -5.79
CA PHE A 362 7.43 -12.86 -7.00
C PHE A 362 6.56 -13.05 -8.23
N PHE A 363 6.93 -12.31 -9.27
CA PHE A 363 6.34 -12.34 -10.59
C PHE A 363 7.48 -12.54 -11.56
N VAL A 364 7.29 -13.33 -12.61
CA VAL A 364 8.33 -13.54 -13.64
C VAL A 364 8.35 -12.33 -14.57
#